data_AF-A0A7C2W2A9-F1
#
_entry.id   AF-A0A7C2W2A9-F1
#
_cell.length_a   1.000
_cell.length_b   1.000
_cell.length_c   1.000
_cell.angle_alpha   90.00
_cell.angle_beta   90.00
_cell.angle_gamma   90.00
#
_symmetry.space_group_name_H-M   'P 1'
#
loop_
_entity.id
_entity.type
_entity.pdbx_description
1 polymer ?
#
loop_
_entity_poly.entity_id
_entity_poly.type
_entity_poly.pdbx_seq_one_letter_code
_entity_poly.pdbx_strand_id
1 'polypeptide(L)' 'MASILLFKDDSIERDYLREELKLRGHQVQEAEDLEGCIRRLSELRPEILIADQRLLDSRHPDLLKMIERDPLPP' A
#
# COMPACT_ATOMS: atom_id res chain seq x y z
N MET A 1 8.92 -12.31 -7.68
CA MET A 1 8.87 -11.86 -6.28
C MET A 1 8.79 -10.35 -6.33
N ALA A 2 7.71 -9.76 -5.79
CA ALA A 2 7.49 -8.32 -5.82
C ALA A 2 7.38 -7.77 -4.39
N SER A 3 7.74 -6.50 -4.23
CA SER A 3 7.53 -5.70 -3.03
C SER A 3 6.15 -5.03 -3.07
N ILE A 4 5.31 -5.33 -2.09
CA ILE A 4 3.91 -4.92 -2.04
C ILE A 4 3.66 -4.14 -0.75
N LEU A 5 3.01 -2.98 -0.87
CA LEU A 5 2.43 -2.26 0.27
C LEU A 5 0.91 -2.47 0.28
N LEU A 6 0.40 -3.04 1.36
CA LEU A 6 -1.03 -3.15 1.67
C LEU A 6 -1.46 -1.95 2.51
N PHE A 7 -2.36 -1.13 1.98
CA PHE A 7 -3.02 -0.04 2.70
C PHE A 7 -4.47 -0.42 3.02
N LYS A 8 -4.68 -0.93 4.23
CA LYS A 8 -5.94 -1.50 4.71
C LYS A 8 -6.11 -1.20 6.20
N ASP A 9 -7.25 -0.62 6.59
CA ASP A 9 -7.60 -0.32 7.97
C ASP A 9 -8.15 -1.55 8.71
N ASP A 10 -8.98 -2.36 8.04
CA ASP A 10 -9.50 -3.62 8.59
C ASP A 10 -8.39 -4.66 8.79
N SER A 11 -8.20 -5.11 10.03
CA SER A 11 -7.14 -6.05 10.40
C SER A 11 -7.36 -7.45 9.87
N ILE A 12 -8.61 -7.92 9.75
CA ILE A 12 -8.92 -9.26 9.27
C ILE A 12 -8.60 -9.35 7.77
N GLU A 13 -9.06 -8.38 6.99
CA GLU A 13 -8.74 -8.31 5.55
C GLU A 13 -7.23 -8.17 5.31
N ARG A 14 -6.57 -7.31 6.10
CA ARG A 14 -5.13 -7.07 5.99
C ARG A 14 -4.32 -8.34 6.28
N ASP A 15 -4.63 -9.04 7.37
CA ASP A 15 -3.95 -10.29 7.73
C ASP A 15 -4.15 -11.38 6.68
N TYR A 16 -5.38 -11.56 6.20
CA TYR A 16 -5.68 -12.54 5.16
C TYR A 16 -4.87 -12.29 3.89
N LEU A 17 -4.90 -11.05 3.36
CA LEU A 17 -4.17 -10.70 2.15
C LEU A 17 -2.65 -10.80 2.33
N ARG A 18 -2.14 -10.40 3.50
CA ARG A 18 -0.72 -10.50 3.83
C ARG A 18 -0.22 -11.94 3.79
N GLU A 19 -0.94 -12.86 4.44
CA GLU A 19 -0.57 -14.28 4.43
C GLU A 19 -0.62 -14.86 3.00
N GLU A 20 -1.69 -14.61 2.26
CA GLU A 20 -1.84 -15.09 0.88
C GLU A 20 -0.72 -14.59 -0.05
N LEU A 21 -0.34 -13.31 0.06
CA LEU A 21 0.73 -12.73 -0.75
C LEU A 21 2.11 -13.25 -0.33
N LYS A 22 2.36 -13.41 0.98
CA LYS A 22 3.61 -14.01 1.48
C LYS A 22 3.75 -15.47 1.06
N LEU A 23 2.68 -16.26 1.08
CA LEU A 23 2.66 -17.64 0.62
C LEU A 23 3.03 -17.77 -0.87
N ARG A 24 2.70 -16.76 -1.68
CA ARG A 24 3.08 -16.66 -3.09
C ARG A 24 4.51 -16.13 -3.31
N GLY A 25 5.26 -15.87 -2.24
CA GLY A 25 6.65 -15.43 -2.29
C GLY A 25 6.82 -13.92 -2.53
N HIS A 26 5.81 -13.09 -2.21
CA HIS A 26 5.95 -11.64 -2.23
C HIS A 26 6.48 -11.10 -0.90
N GLN A 27 7.17 -9.96 -0.95
CA GLN A 27 7.51 -9.19 0.24
C GLN A 27 6.38 -8.22 0.53
N VAL A 28 5.79 -8.31 1.70
CA VAL A 28 4.57 -7.56 2.04
C VAL A 28 4.84 -6.63 3.21
N GLN A 29 4.49 -5.36 3.01
CA GLN A 29 4.53 -4.29 3.99
C GLN A 29 3.11 -3.77 4.18
N GLU A 30 2.84 -3.21 5.35
CA GLU A 30 1.48 -2.86 5.77
C GLU A 30 1.39 -1.40 6.24
N ALA A 31 0.29 -0.75 5.90
CA ALA A 31 -0.13 0.51 6.45
C ALA A 31 -1.62 0.45 6.80
N GLU A 32 -1.96 0.99 7.96
CA GLU A 32 -3.34 1.01 8.49
C GLU A 32 -4.00 2.38 8.31
N ASP A 33 -3.17 3.41 8.13
CA ASP A 33 -3.56 4.80 7.96
C ASP A 33 -2.77 5.46 6.81
N LEU A 34 -3.25 6.64 6.41
CA LEU A 34 -2.64 7.36 5.30
C LEU A 34 -1.21 7.81 5.60
N GLU A 35 -0.95 8.30 6.81
CA GLU A 35 0.38 8.79 7.19
C GLU A 35 1.43 7.68 7.10
N GLY A 36 1.11 6.51 7.65
CA GLY A 36 1.93 5.31 7.58
C GLY A 36 2.07 4.78 6.16
N CYS A 37 1.07 4.95 5.30
CA CYS A 37 1.12 4.60 3.88
C CYS A 37 2.09 5.52 3.13
N ILE A 38 1.93 6.84 3.28
CA ILE A 38 2.77 7.86 2.66
C ILE A 38 4.24 7.69 3.06
N ARG A 39 4.50 7.53 4.36
CA ARG A 39 5.87 7.32 4.87
C ARG A 39 6.51 6.09 4.23
N ARG A 40 5.79 4.97 4.19
CA ARG A 40 6.29 3.71 3.62
C ARG A 40 6.47 3.77 2.10
N LEU A 41 5.59 4.46 1.37
CA LEU A 41 5.78 4.69 -0.06
C LEU A 41 7.11 5.42 -0.33
N SER A 42 7.41 6.46 0.46
CA SER A 42 8.65 7.21 0.31
C SER A 42 9.89 6.42 0.74
N GLU A 43 9.82 5.62 1.79
CA GLU A 43 10.95 4.89 2.35
C GLU A 43 11.26 3.60 1.56
N LEU A 44 10.22 2.87 1.16
CA LEU A 44 10.34 1.51 0.65
C LEU A 44 10.20 1.41 -0.87
N ARG A 45 9.57 2.41 -1.51
CA ARG A 45 9.29 2.43 -2.97
C ARG A 45 8.80 1.07 -3.49
N PRO A 46 7.68 0.55 -2.94
CA PRO A 46 7.15 -0.75 -3.33
C PRO A 46 6.76 -0.78 -4.81
N GLU A 47 6.89 -1.91 -5.47
CA GLU A 47 6.46 -2.07 -6.88
C GLU A 47 4.93 -1.99 -7.01
N ILE A 48 4.19 -2.43 -5.99
CA ILE A 48 2.73 -2.49 -5.99
C ILE A 48 2.16 -1.90 -4.71
N LEU A 49 1.18 -0.99 -4.85
CA LEU A 49 0.30 -0.55 -3.76
C LEU A 49 -1.08 -1.20 -3.94
N ILE A 50 -1.55 -1.91 -2.92
CA ILE A 50 -2.92 -2.44 -2.84
C ILE A 50 -3.63 -1.63 -1.75
N ALA A 51 -4.64 -0.85 -2.13
CA ALA A 51 -5.36 0.03 -1.21
C ALA A 51 -6.88 -0.17 -1.30
N ASP A 52 -7.58 0.04 -0.18
CA ASP A 52 -9.04 0.11 -0.20
C ASP A 52 -9.52 1.42 -0.85
N GLN A 53 -10.46 1.33 -1.78
CA GLN A 53 -11.03 2.52 -2.43
C GLN A 53 -11.61 3.50 -1.41
N ARG A 54 -12.20 3.01 -0.31
CA ARG A 54 -12.75 3.86 0.76
C ARG A 54 -11.68 4.70 1.46
N LEU A 55 -10.46 4.17 1.55
CA LEU A 55 -9.29 4.87 2.10
C LEU A 55 -8.68 5.86 1.09
N LEU A 56 -8.99 5.69 -0.19
CA LEU A 56 -8.58 6.59 -1.28
C LEU A 56 -9.59 7.72 -1.54
N ASP A 57 -10.85 7.55 -1.16
CA ASP A 57 -11.93 8.43 -1.62
C ASP A 57 -11.95 9.82 -0.96
N SER A 58 -12.04 10.85 -1.81
CA SER A 58 -12.28 12.30 -1.62
C SER A 58 -11.63 13.11 -0.48
N ARG A 59 -11.03 12.52 0.56
CA ARG A 59 -10.35 13.28 1.64
C ARG A 59 -8.82 13.32 1.52
N HIS A 60 -8.25 12.60 0.56
CA HIS A 60 -6.80 12.41 0.48
C HIS A 60 -6.21 12.67 -0.90
N PRO A 61 -6.36 13.91 -1.44
CA PRO A 61 -5.72 14.30 -2.69
C PRO A 61 -4.19 14.14 -2.64
N ASP A 62 -3.60 14.08 -1.45
CA ASP A 62 -2.15 14.00 -1.26
C ASP A 62 -1.57 12.65 -1.69
N LEU A 63 -2.30 11.54 -1.54
CA LEU A 63 -1.78 10.22 -1.93
C LEU A 63 -1.67 10.08 -3.45
N LEU A 64 -2.75 10.43 -4.16
CA LEU A 64 -2.76 10.40 -5.63
C LEU A 64 -1.75 11.38 -6.21
N LYS A 65 -1.68 12.61 -5.67
CA LYS A 65 -0.66 13.59 -6.08
C LYS A 65 0.77 13.11 -5.81
N MET A 66 0.99 12.31 -4.76
CA MET A 66 2.31 11.77 -4.47
C MET A 66 2.71 10.66 -5.44
N ILE A 67 1.78 9.76 -5.77
CA ILE A 67 1.98 8.71 -6.77
C ILE A 67 2.22 9.33 -8.16
N GLU A 68 1.48 10.39 -8.51
CA GLU A 68 1.64 11.10 -9.79
C GLU A 68 2.98 11.85 -9.90
N ARG A 69 3.56 12.30 -8.77
CA ARG A 69 4.82 13.06 -8.76
C ARG A 69 6.07 12.18 -8.78
N ASP A 70 5.98 10.93 -8.34
CA ASP A 70 7.08 9.96 -8.37
C ASP A 70 6.52 8.60 -8.81
N PRO A 71 6.29 8.40 -10.13
CA PRO A 71 5.70 7.16 -10.62
C PRO A 71 6.62 6.00 -10.27
N LEU A 72 6.05 5.00 -9.58
CA LEU A 72 6.74 3.74 -9.33
C LEU A 72 7.19 3.15 -10.68
N PRO A 73 8.42 2.61 -10.77
CA PRO A 73 8.89 2.01 -12.01
C PRO A 73 7.94 0.86 -12.44
N PRO A 74 7.77 0.65 -13.75
CA PRO A 74 6.84 -0.34 -14.30
C PRO A 74 7.19 -1.79 -13.92
#